data_AF-A0AAW2A228-F1
#
_entry.id   AF-A0AAW2A228-F1
#
_cell.length_a   1.000
_cell.length_b   1.000
_cell.length_c   1.000
_cell.angle_alpha   90.00
_cell.angle_beta   90.00
_cell.angle_gamma   90.00
#
_symmetry.space_group_name_H-M   'P 1'
#
loop_
_entity.id
_entity.type
_entity.pdbx_description
1 polymer ?
#
loop_
_entity_poly.entity_id
_entity_poly.type
_entity_poly.pdbx_seq_one_letter_code
_entity_poly.pdbx_strand_id
1 'polypeptide(L)'
;MSGKYGGVQRLLQEKVGREIPYVHCLNHQLHLVVVHALSAEKAIQDFFSICNALYNFCRKPTVALQYRGDRLKRLLDQRWTGHLATVAVIVSSFEDITSVLEHVSSARTYGAEVRMEAVGLLREVSDESFIFICHFIHKVLLLLNPANIILQGEDTDLLTGMKLVSSAAECVRNLRSEDEFCILCDTVTASTKDTPVSAKRRRQVNKNLTEYVVEETTGANIIDKVELRRLYFSALDHILGEIEVRFSERNSKFAAALAALDPENETFLDVKSIKPIMDLTNSTIVETECIVAKQYISRIKEEESQQMMTTRRLLSEHHKVLEAMPSVLSALKLAVTFGASTAMCENSFSVLKNVFTDNRRAMNHTRKSQLVQLAFERDLTKKMRNEWKDLVLRKFNSSTRRLQLF
;
A
#
# COMPACT_ATOMS: atom_id res chain seq x y z
N MET A 1 -12.42 -4.19 -11.35
CA MET A 1 -13.19 -4.79 -12.47
C MET A 1 -13.95 -3.69 -13.24
N SER A 2 -13.22 -2.81 -13.95
CA SER A 2 -13.75 -1.69 -14.73
C SER A 2 -13.77 -1.95 -16.25
N GLY A 3 -13.78 -3.24 -16.66
CA GLY A 3 -13.71 -3.63 -18.06
C GLY A 3 -14.88 -3.07 -18.87
N LYS A 4 -14.58 -2.48 -20.03
CA LYS A 4 -15.55 -1.77 -20.89
C LYS A 4 -16.71 -2.64 -21.37
N TYR A 5 -16.46 -3.94 -21.64
CA TYR A 5 -17.44 -4.84 -22.24
C TYR A 5 -17.94 -5.95 -21.30
N GLY A 6 -17.18 -6.27 -20.26
CA GLY A 6 -17.51 -7.36 -19.32
C GLY A 6 -17.11 -7.09 -17.87
N GLY A 7 -16.78 -5.83 -17.54
CA GLY A 7 -16.49 -5.44 -16.18
C GLY A 7 -17.75 -5.44 -15.31
N VAL A 8 -17.60 -5.76 -14.03
CA VAL A 8 -18.71 -5.73 -13.05
C VAL A 8 -19.43 -4.39 -13.06
N GLN A 9 -18.69 -3.29 -13.16
CA GLN A 9 -19.27 -1.95 -13.28
C GLN A 9 -20.24 -1.86 -14.46
N ARG A 10 -19.83 -2.31 -15.66
CA ARG A 10 -20.64 -2.24 -16.87
C ARG A 10 -21.91 -3.09 -16.73
N LEU A 11 -21.78 -4.32 -16.22
CA LEU A 11 -22.91 -5.22 -16.00
C LEU A 11 -23.91 -4.65 -14.99
N LEU A 12 -23.43 -3.97 -13.94
CA LEU A 12 -24.30 -3.30 -12.97
C LEU A 12 -24.99 -2.08 -13.58
N GLN A 13 -24.27 -1.26 -14.36
CA GLN A 13 -24.84 -0.11 -15.05
C GLN A 13 -25.96 -0.54 -16.01
N GLU A 14 -25.75 -1.61 -16.78
CA GLU A 14 -26.76 -2.17 -17.69
C GLU A 14 -28.01 -2.66 -16.94
N LYS A 15 -27.84 -3.26 -15.75
CA LYS A 15 -28.96 -3.72 -14.93
C LYS A 15 -29.75 -2.58 -14.28
N VAL A 16 -29.06 -1.56 -13.78
CA VAL A 16 -29.70 -0.44 -13.05
C VAL A 16 -30.19 0.65 -14.01
N GLY A 17 -29.67 0.69 -15.24
CA GLY A 17 -30.00 1.71 -16.22
C GLY A 17 -29.49 3.10 -15.83
N ARG A 18 -28.42 3.16 -15.04
CA ARG A 18 -27.83 4.41 -14.52
C ARG A 18 -26.31 4.34 -14.55
N GLU A 19 -25.67 5.51 -14.58
CA GLU A 19 -24.22 5.58 -14.42
C GLU A 19 -23.83 5.18 -13.01
N ILE A 20 -22.84 4.28 -12.90
CA ILE A 20 -22.27 3.83 -11.63
C ILE A 20 -20.80 4.22 -11.67
N PRO A 21 -20.36 5.19 -10.84
CA PRO A 21 -18.97 5.61 -10.81
C PRO A 21 -18.12 4.46 -10.30
N TYR A 22 -16.94 4.30 -10.91
CA TYR A 22 -15.94 3.35 -10.42
C TYR A 22 -14.83 4.11 -9.73
N VAL A 23 -14.85 4.06 -8.40
CA VAL A 23 -13.75 4.53 -7.56
C VAL A 23 -12.80 3.36 -7.37
N HIS A 24 -11.58 3.52 -7.87
CA HIS A 24 -10.55 2.53 -7.59
C HIS A 24 -10.06 2.69 -6.16
N CYS A 25 -9.80 1.57 -5.47
CA CYS A 25 -9.24 1.61 -4.11
C CYS A 25 -7.92 2.38 -4.12
N LEU A 26 -7.79 3.40 -3.25
CA LEU A 26 -6.60 4.24 -3.16
C LEU A 26 -5.40 3.44 -2.64
N ASN A 27 -5.60 2.56 -1.66
CA ASN A 27 -4.53 1.68 -1.17
C ASN A 27 -4.01 0.74 -2.29
N HIS A 28 -4.91 0.23 -3.14
CA HIS A 28 -4.49 -0.57 -4.28
C HIS A 28 -3.78 0.28 -5.35
N GLN A 29 -4.21 1.53 -5.60
CA GLN A 29 -3.46 2.44 -6.48
C GLN A 29 -2.05 2.70 -5.94
N LEU A 30 -1.93 3.02 -4.65
CA LEU A 30 -0.62 3.24 -4.01
C LEU A 30 0.27 2.00 -4.09
N HIS A 31 -0.32 0.80 -3.93
CA HIS A 31 0.43 -0.44 -4.14
C HIS A 31 0.95 -0.58 -5.57
N LEU A 32 0.12 -0.28 -6.58
CA LEU A 32 0.53 -0.34 -7.97
C LEU A 32 1.60 0.69 -8.30
N VAL A 33 1.52 1.91 -7.75
CA VAL A 33 2.58 2.94 -7.86
C VAL A 33 3.93 2.32 -7.45
N VAL A 34 3.99 1.78 -6.24
CA VAL A 34 5.25 1.27 -5.69
C VAL A 34 5.76 0.09 -6.51
N VAL A 35 4.93 -0.91 -6.80
CA VAL A 35 5.38 -2.10 -7.55
C VAL A 35 5.84 -1.75 -8.95
N HIS A 36 5.10 -0.88 -9.66
CA HIS A 36 5.47 -0.49 -11.02
C HIS A 36 6.75 0.34 -11.02
N ALA A 37 6.89 1.29 -10.10
CA ALA A 37 8.09 2.12 -10.03
C ALA A 37 9.33 1.32 -9.63
N LEU A 38 9.22 0.40 -8.67
CA LEU A 38 10.33 -0.50 -8.31
C LEU A 38 10.69 -1.47 -9.45
N SER A 39 9.73 -1.78 -10.32
CA SER A 39 9.97 -2.62 -11.50
C SER A 39 10.52 -1.84 -12.70
N ALA A 40 10.56 -0.50 -12.65
CA ALA A 40 11.08 0.31 -13.75
C ALA A 40 12.61 0.21 -13.87
N GLU A 41 13.31 0.07 -12.74
CA GLU A 41 14.76 -0.02 -12.69
C GLU A 41 15.24 -1.44 -12.41
N LYS A 42 16.05 -1.98 -13.34
CA LYS A 42 16.53 -3.37 -13.24
C LYS A 42 17.38 -3.60 -11.98
N ALA A 43 18.22 -2.64 -11.60
CA ALA A 43 19.06 -2.76 -10.41
C ALA A 43 18.24 -2.83 -9.10
N ILE A 44 17.05 -2.21 -9.05
CA ILE A 44 16.13 -2.37 -7.91
C ILE A 44 15.54 -3.78 -7.88
N GLN A 45 15.20 -4.36 -9.04
CA GLN A 45 14.74 -5.75 -9.13
C GLN A 45 15.83 -6.75 -8.71
N ASP A 46 17.06 -6.52 -9.16
CA ASP A 46 18.22 -7.33 -8.80
C ASP A 46 18.50 -7.24 -7.29
N PHE A 47 18.40 -6.04 -6.71
CA PHE A 47 18.45 -5.83 -5.26
C PHE A 47 17.43 -6.69 -4.50
N PHE A 48 16.15 -6.67 -4.89
CA PHE A 48 15.13 -7.51 -4.22
C PHE A 48 15.35 -9.01 -4.43
N SER A 49 15.94 -9.40 -5.56
CA SER A 49 16.34 -10.78 -5.81
C SER A 49 17.43 -11.24 -4.84
N ILE A 50 18.41 -10.37 -4.56
CA ILE A 50 19.44 -10.59 -3.53
C ILE A 50 18.81 -10.66 -2.14
N CYS A 51 17.87 -9.77 -1.78
CA CYS A 51 17.15 -9.84 -0.51
C CYS A 51 16.44 -11.19 -0.31
N ASN A 52 15.81 -11.72 -1.37
CA ASN A 52 15.16 -13.02 -1.31
C ASN A 52 16.17 -14.17 -1.22
N ALA A 53 17.33 -14.05 -1.86
CA ALA A 53 18.43 -15.02 -1.71
C ALA A 53 18.96 -15.03 -0.27
N LEU A 54 19.15 -13.87 0.36
CA LEU A 54 19.51 -13.76 1.78
C LEU A 54 18.50 -14.43 2.69
N TYR A 55 17.20 -14.17 2.47
CA TYR A 55 16.13 -14.83 3.21
C TYR A 55 16.22 -16.36 3.12
N ASN A 56 16.42 -16.91 1.91
CA ASN A 56 16.53 -18.35 1.70
C ASN A 56 17.81 -18.91 2.35
N PHE A 57 18.91 -18.18 2.29
CA PHE A 57 20.19 -18.57 2.89
C PHE A 57 20.12 -18.62 4.42
N CYS A 58 19.67 -17.55 5.07
CA CYS A 58 19.54 -17.47 6.52
C CYS A 58 18.51 -18.46 7.09
N ARG A 59 17.57 -18.93 6.27
CA ARG A 59 16.58 -19.94 6.66
C ARG A 59 17.13 -21.37 6.66
N LYS A 60 18.30 -21.63 6.04
CA LYS A 60 18.91 -22.97 6.07
C LYS A 60 19.16 -23.38 7.53
N PRO A 61 18.77 -24.58 7.97
CA PRO A 61 18.81 -24.96 9.39
C PRO A 61 20.19 -24.77 10.04
N THR A 62 21.26 -25.04 9.30
CA THR A 62 22.64 -24.88 9.77
C THR A 62 23.07 -23.43 9.95
N VAL A 63 22.53 -22.51 9.14
CA VAL A 63 22.83 -21.07 9.19
C VAL A 63 21.93 -20.37 10.21
N ALA A 64 20.65 -20.77 10.27
CA ALA A 64 19.67 -20.20 11.19
C ALA A 64 20.07 -20.33 12.66
N LEU A 65 20.88 -21.34 13.02
CA LEU A 65 21.44 -21.51 14.36
C LEU A 65 22.50 -20.47 14.73
N GLN A 66 23.19 -19.90 13.74
CA GLN A 66 24.23 -18.89 13.96
C GLN A 66 23.70 -17.47 13.80
N TYR A 67 22.59 -17.29 13.10
CA TYR A 67 22.01 -15.97 12.83
C TYR A 67 21.34 -15.38 14.09
N ARG A 68 21.83 -14.22 14.53
CA ARG A 68 21.37 -13.52 15.74
C ARG A 68 20.49 -12.30 15.48
N GLY A 69 20.39 -11.86 14.22
CA GLY A 69 19.58 -10.72 13.84
C GLY A 69 18.08 -11.00 13.80
N ASP A 70 17.32 -9.99 13.39
CA ASP A 70 15.87 -10.08 13.24
C ASP A 70 15.50 -11.06 12.12
N ARG A 71 14.39 -11.78 12.31
CA ARG A 71 13.93 -12.78 11.33
C ARG A 71 13.63 -12.11 9.98
N LEU A 72 14.47 -12.40 8.98
CA LEU A 72 14.24 -12.00 7.59
C LEU A 72 12.85 -12.45 7.12
N LYS A 73 12.18 -11.55 6.43
CA LYS A 73 10.84 -11.79 5.89
C LYS A 73 10.94 -12.31 4.46
N ARG A 74 10.06 -13.25 4.13
CA ARG A 74 9.90 -13.69 2.74
C ARG A 74 9.30 -12.54 1.96
N LEU A 75 9.97 -12.14 0.87
CA LEU A 75 9.40 -11.19 -0.06
C LEU A 75 8.19 -11.83 -0.77
N LEU A 76 7.04 -11.17 -0.66
CA LEU A 76 5.82 -11.53 -1.36
C LEU A 76 5.43 -10.33 -2.23
N ASP A 77 5.59 -10.45 -3.54
CA ASP A 77 5.35 -9.35 -4.50
C ASP A 77 3.91 -8.83 -4.50
N GLN A 78 2.98 -9.59 -3.91
CA GLN A 78 1.56 -9.30 -3.85
C GLN A 78 1.21 -8.05 -3.04
N ARG A 79 2.09 -7.59 -2.13
CA ARG A 79 1.86 -6.39 -1.31
C ARG A 79 3.17 -5.68 -1.04
N TRP A 80 3.21 -4.39 -1.38
CA TRP A 80 4.45 -3.63 -1.28
C TRP A 80 4.92 -3.40 0.16
N THR A 81 4.02 -3.48 1.14
CA THR A 81 4.37 -3.47 2.56
C THR A 81 5.32 -4.61 2.93
N GLY A 82 5.32 -5.71 2.17
CA GLY A 82 6.33 -6.77 2.25
C GLY A 82 7.73 -6.30 1.85
N HIS A 83 7.86 -5.45 0.82
CA HIS A 83 9.13 -4.83 0.43
C HIS A 83 9.68 -3.96 1.56
N LEU A 84 8.86 -3.05 2.11
CA LEU A 84 9.27 -2.19 3.24
C LEU A 84 9.71 -3.04 4.44
N ALA A 85 8.89 -4.04 4.80
CA ALA A 85 9.19 -4.91 5.92
C ALA A 85 10.46 -5.75 5.74
N THR A 86 10.81 -6.10 4.49
CA THR A 86 12.03 -6.85 4.17
C THR A 86 13.24 -5.93 4.25
N VAL A 87 13.17 -4.76 3.60
CA VAL A 87 14.26 -3.78 3.60
C VAL A 87 14.54 -3.27 5.01
N ALA A 88 13.52 -2.98 5.81
CA ALA A 88 13.69 -2.52 7.19
C ALA A 88 14.46 -3.52 8.06
N VAL A 89 14.19 -4.83 7.91
CA VAL A 89 14.90 -5.88 8.65
C VAL A 89 16.34 -6.03 8.16
N ILE A 90 16.58 -5.90 6.84
CA ILE A 90 17.94 -5.95 6.30
C ILE A 90 18.77 -4.77 6.79
N VAL A 91 18.19 -3.57 6.84
CA VAL A 91 18.86 -2.38 7.38
C VAL A 91 19.13 -2.54 8.88
N SER A 92 18.17 -3.05 9.67
CA SER A 92 18.37 -3.22 11.13
C SER A 92 19.36 -4.32 11.49
N SER A 93 19.42 -5.39 10.69
CA SER A 93 20.25 -6.57 10.95
C SER A 93 21.47 -6.64 10.03
N PHE A 94 21.90 -5.52 9.44
CA PHE A 94 22.95 -5.53 8.43
C PHE A 94 24.27 -6.14 8.95
N GLU A 95 24.70 -5.74 10.14
CA GLU A 95 25.91 -6.27 10.80
C GLU A 95 25.80 -7.76 11.14
N ASP A 96 24.62 -8.21 11.59
CA ASP A 96 24.39 -9.64 11.86
C ASP A 96 24.41 -10.48 10.58
N ILE A 97 23.86 -9.94 9.48
CA ILE A 97 23.87 -10.59 8.17
C ILE A 97 25.30 -10.73 7.66
N THR A 98 26.09 -9.66 7.66
CA THR A 98 27.49 -9.70 7.21
C THR A 98 28.34 -10.62 8.07
N SER A 99 28.21 -10.54 9.40
CA SER A 99 28.93 -11.41 10.35
C SER A 99 28.65 -12.90 10.12
N VAL A 100 27.38 -13.25 9.88
CA VAL A 100 26.99 -14.65 9.62
C VAL A 100 27.51 -15.13 8.26
N LEU A 101 27.49 -14.29 7.23
CA LEU A 101 28.05 -14.61 5.92
C LEU A 101 29.58 -14.81 5.99
N GLU A 102 30.29 -13.97 6.74
CA GLU A 102 31.73 -14.12 7.02
C GLU A 102 32.05 -15.39 7.81
N HIS A 103 31.25 -15.70 8.83
CA HIS A 103 31.42 -16.92 9.62
C HIS A 103 31.20 -18.18 8.77
N VAL A 104 30.11 -18.22 8.00
CA VAL A 104 29.78 -19.39 7.18
C VAL A 104 30.77 -19.57 6.02
N SER A 105 31.26 -18.47 5.43
CA SER A 105 32.24 -18.55 4.34
C SER A 105 33.61 -19.07 4.80
N SER A 106 34.05 -18.72 6.01
CA SER A 106 35.35 -19.11 6.57
C SER A 106 35.35 -20.48 7.27
N ALA A 107 34.21 -20.91 7.81
CA ALA A 107 34.11 -22.15 8.58
C ALA A 107 34.07 -23.41 7.68
N ARG A 108 35.07 -24.29 7.85
CA ARG A 108 35.17 -25.57 7.11
C ARG A 108 34.08 -26.59 7.45
N THR A 109 33.30 -26.35 8.51
CA THR A 109 32.20 -27.22 8.96
C THR A 109 31.01 -27.22 8.00
N TYR A 110 30.83 -26.17 7.20
CA TYR A 110 29.76 -26.07 6.22
C TYR A 110 30.15 -26.72 4.90
N GLY A 111 29.19 -27.27 4.15
CA GLY A 111 29.42 -27.84 2.81
C GLY A 111 29.92 -26.80 1.81
N ALA A 112 30.69 -27.24 0.79
CA ALA A 112 31.34 -26.35 -0.17
C ALA A 112 30.35 -25.41 -0.89
N GLU A 113 29.18 -25.90 -1.28
CA GLU A 113 28.12 -25.11 -1.92
C GLU A 113 27.63 -23.95 -1.03
N VAL A 114 27.35 -24.24 0.25
CA VAL A 114 26.88 -23.24 1.22
C VAL A 114 27.95 -22.17 1.47
N ARG A 115 29.23 -22.57 1.54
CA ARG A 115 30.33 -21.61 1.67
C ARG A 115 30.48 -20.73 0.44
N MET A 116 30.38 -21.29 -0.77
CA MET A 116 30.45 -20.52 -2.01
C MET A 116 29.28 -19.53 -2.14
N GLU A 117 28.08 -19.96 -1.77
CA GLU A 117 26.89 -19.08 -1.74
C GLU A 117 27.07 -17.96 -0.72
N ALA A 118 27.62 -18.24 0.47
CA ALA A 118 27.94 -17.23 1.47
C ALA A 118 28.96 -16.20 0.96
N VAL A 119 30.02 -16.63 0.26
CA VAL A 119 31.00 -15.74 -0.36
C VAL A 119 30.36 -14.87 -1.44
N GLY A 120 29.50 -15.45 -2.27
CA GLY A 120 28.76 -14.72 -3.30
C GLY A 120 27.85 -13.65 -2.69
N LEU A 121 27.01 -14.04 -1.73
CA LEU A 121 26.09 -13.13 -1.04
C LEU A 121 26.83 -12.03 -0.27
N LEU A 122 27.95 -12.36 0.40
CA LEU A 122 28.77 -11.37 1.09
C LEU A 122 29.30 -10.32 0.11
N ARG A 123 29.82 -10.76 -1.05
CA ARG A 123 30.31 -9.83 -2.07
C ARG A 123 29.22 -8.89 -2.56
N GLU A 124 28.01 -9.40 -2.83
CA GLU A 124 26.91 -8.57 -3.32
C GLU A 124 26.37 -7.61 -2.25
N VAL A 125 26.25 -8.06 -1.00
CA VAL A 125 25.73 -7.22 0.11
C VAL A 125 26.72 -6.15 0.54
N SER A 126 28.02 -6.42 0.41
CA SER A 126 29.09 -5.45 0.67
C SER A 126 29.33 -4.48 -0.49
N ASP A 127 28.65 -4.63 -1.63
CA ASP A 127 28.78 -3.69 -2.74
C ASP A 127 28.14 -2.33 -2.39
N GLU A 128 28.83 -1.24 -2.74
CA GLU A 128 28.35 0.13 -2.49
C GLU A 128 26.98 0.36 -3.14
N SER A 129 26.72 -0.23 -4.31
CA SER A 129 25.45 -0.09 -5.02
C SER A 129 24.32 -0.77 -4.26
N PHE A 130 24.55 -1.96 -3.69
CA PHE A 130 23.55 -2.67 -2.89
C PHE A 130 23.19 -1.86 -1.64
N ILE A 131 24.19 -1.38 -0.91
CA ILE A 131 23.98 -0.60 0.32
C ILE A 131 23.26 0.71 -0.01
N PHE A 132 23.62 1.40 -1.10
CA PHE A 132 22.94 2.60 -1.57
C PHE A 132 21.47 2.34 -1.90
N ILE A 133 21.18 1.33 -2.73
CA ILE A 133 19.80 0.97 -3.11
C ILE A 133 18.99 0.57 -1.87
N CYS A 134 19.60 -0.15 -0.93
CA CYS A 134 18.95 -0.54 0.32
C CYS A 134 18.46 0.69 1.11
N HIS A 135 19.34 1.66 1.37
CA HIS A 135 18.99 2.87 2.11
C HIS A 135 18.05 3.79 1.33
N PHE A 136 18.25 3.92 0.02
CA PHE A 136 17.38 4.69 -0.86
C PHE A 136 15.93 4.19 -0.81
N ILE A 137 15.74 2.89 -1.09
CA ILE A 137 14.42 2.27 -1.13
C ILE A 137 13.79 2.27 0.26
N HIS A 138 14.58 2.05 1.32
CA HIS A 138 14.07 2.15 2.68
C HIS A 138 13.47 3.54 2.96
N LYS A 139 14.21 4.61 2.63
CA LYS A 139 13.78 5.99 2.84
C LYS A 139 12.50 6.32 2.07
N VAL A 140 12.46 5.97 0.79
CA VAL A 140 11.29 6.19 -0.08
C VAL A 140 10.05 5.43 0.42
N LEU A 141 10.20 4.13 0.73
CA LEU A 141 9.09 3.31 1.21
C LEU A 141 8.57 3.77 2.59
N LEU A 142 9.45 4.30 3.45
CA LEU A 142 9.05 4.90 4.72
C LEU A 142 8.20 6.16 4.54
N LEU A 143 8.53 7.02 3.56
CA LEU A 143 7.72 8.22 3.27
C LEU A 143 6.30 7.87 2.80
N LEU A 144 6.14 6.74 2.09
CA LEU A 144 4.84 6.27 1.61
C LEU A 144 4.04 5.47 2.66
N ASN A 145 4.68 5.01 3.74
CA ASN A 145 4.04 4.15 4.73
C ASN A 145 2.88 4.83 5.51
N PRO A 146 2.97 6.09 5.96
CA PRO A 146 1.85 6.78 6.61
C PRO A 146 0.60 6.81 5.73
N ALA A 147 0.76 7.08 4.42
CA ALA A 147 -0.32 7.02 3.45
C ALA A 147 -0.96 5.63 3.41
N ASN A 148 -0.15 4.58 3.37
CA ASN A 148 -0.66 3.20 3.38
C ASN A 148 -1.40 2.84 4.68
N ILE A 149 -0.94 3.27 5.85
CA ILE A 149 -1.63 2.99 7.13
C ILE A 149 -3.00 3.65 7.14
N ILE A 150 -3.07 4.94 6.79
CA ILE A 150 -4.33 5.69 6.78
C ILE A 150 -5.27 5.15 5.71
N LEU A 151 -4.79 4.86 4.49
CA LEU A 151 -5.64 4.29 3.44
C LEU A 151 -6.17 2.88 3.75
N GLN A 152 -5.67 2.21 4.78
CA GLN A 152 -6.20 0.94 5.29
C GLN A 152 -7.18 1.10 6.46
N GLY A 153 -7.33 2.31 7.01
CA GLY A 153 -8.26 2.63 8.08
C GLY A 153 -9.72 2.47 7.64
N GLU A 154 -10.57 2.00 8.56
CA GLU A 154 -12.01 1.85 8.32
C GLU A 154 -12.72 3.21 8.22
N ASP A 155 -12.22 4.21 8.94
CA ASP A 155 -12.82 5.53 9.07
C ASP A 155 -12.26 6.57 8.08
N THR A 156 -11.48 6.13 7.09
CA THR A 156 -10.77 7.04 6.19
C THR A 156 -11.65 7.50 5.04
N ASP A 157 -11.81 8.81 4.93
CA ASP A 157 -12.48 9.48 3.82
C ASP A 157 -11.57 9.61 2.59
N LEU A 158 -12.19 9.68 1.42
CA LEU A 158 -11.47 9.73 0.15
C LEU A 158 -10.57 10.97 0.03
N LEU A 159 -11.01 12.12 0.52
CA LEU A 159 -10.30 13.39 0.39
C LEU A 159 -9.06 13.44 1.27
N THR A 160 -9.17 13.05 2.54
CA THR A 160 -8.00 12.92 3.43
C THR A 160 -7.00 11.93 2.86
N GLY A 161 -7.47 10.80 2.30
CA GLY A 161 -6.62 9.84 1.60
C GLY A 161 -5.85 10.48 0.43
N MET A 162 -6.53 11.27 -0.41
CA MET A 162 -5.88 11.99 -1.51
C MET A 162 -4.90 13.06 -1.03
N LYS A 163 -5.28 13.88 -0.04
CA LYS A 163 -4.41 14.91 0.56
C LYS A 163 -3.12 14.29 1.09
N LEU A 164 -3.23 13.17 1.81
CA LEU A 164 -2.07 12.48 2.39
C LEU A 164 -1.15 11.87 1.34
N VAL A 165 -1.70 11.29 0.26
CA VAL A 165 -0.89 10.81 -0.87
C VAL A 165 -0.16 11.97 -1.54
N SER A 166 -0.82 13.11 -1.73
CA SER A 166 -0.18 14.32 -2.27
C SER A 166 0.95 14.82 -1.36
N SER A 167 0.74 14.85 -0.03
CA SER A 167 1.78 15.21 0.93
C SER A 167 2.96 14.23 0.89
N ALA A 168 2.70 12.92 0.82
CA ALA A 168 3.75 11.92 0.68
C ALA A 168 4.52 12.09 -0.64
N ALA A 169 3.84 12.42 -1.73
CA ALA A 169 4.46 12.73 -3.03
C ALA A 169 5.33 14.00 -2.96
N GLU A 170 4.92 15.01 -2.20
CA GLU A 170 5.72 16.20 -1.95
C GLU A 170 7.00 15.86 -1.16
N CYS A 171 6.91 15.01 -0.14
CA CYS A 171 8.11 14.51 0.55
C CYS A 171 9.06 13.77 -0.39
N VAL A 172 8.54 12.92 -1.28
CA VAL A 172 9.35 12.23 -2.30
C VAL A 172 9.95 13.22 -3.31
N ARG A 173 9.23 14.29 -3.65
CA ARG A 173 9.74 15.36 -4.52
C ARG A 173 10.86 16.16 -3.84
N ASN A 174 10.80 16.37 -2.53
CA ASN A 174 11.88 17.02 -1.77
C ASN A 174 13.14 16.16 -1.72
N LEU A 175 13.01 14.82 -1.77
CA LEU A 175 14.17 13.94 -1.95
C LEU A 175 14.84 14.14 -3.31
N ARG A 176 14.13 14.65 -4.33
CA ARG A 176 14.68 14.87 -5.67
C ARG A 176 15.62 16.08 -5.74
N SER A 177 16.67 16.10 -4.91
CA SER A 177 17.71 17.11 -4.85
C SER A 177 19.10 16.47 -4.85
N GLU A 178 20.09 17.19 -5.35
CA GLU A 178 21.50 16.74 -5.32
C GLU A 178 22.02 16.63 -3.90
N ASP A 179 21.56 17.50 -2.99
CA ASP A 179 22.00 17.53 -1.60
C ASP A 179 21.58 16.23 -0.88
N GLU A 180 20.32 15.81 -1.04
CA GLU A 180 19.82 14.55 -0.47
C GLU A 180 20.51 13.32 -1.06
N PHE A 181 20.86 13.37 -2.35
CA PHE A 181 21.68 12.33 -2.97
C PHE A 181 23.07 12.25 -2.33
N CYS A 182 23.73 13.39 -2.11
CA CYS A 182 25.05 13.45 -1.47
C CYS A 182 25.00 12.89 -0.04
N ILE A 183 24.01 13.29 0.76
CA ILE A 183 23.81 12.79 2.13
C ILE A 183 23.68 11.26 2.14
N LEU A 184 22.93 10.71 1.18
CA LEU A 184 22.76 9.26 1.07
C LEU A 184 24.08 8.57 0.68
N CYS A 185 24.83 9.13 -0.27
CA CYS A 185 26.15 8.62 -0.63
C CYS A 185 27.13 8.66 0.56
N ASP A 186 27.13 9.74 1.35
CA ASP A 186 28.00 9.87 2.50
C ASP A 186 27.70 8.81 3.57
N THR A 187 26.41 8.54 3.80
CA THR A 187 25.95 7.47 4.71
C THR A 187 26.46 6.09 4.27
N VAL A 188 26.43 5.81 2.97
CA VAL A 188 26.95 4.56 2.39
C VAL A 188 28.46 4.46 2.56
N THR A 189 29.21 5.53 2.25
CA THR A 189 30.67 5.54 2.42
C THR A 189 31.13 5.45 3.87
N ALA A 190 30.30 5.88 4.83
CA ALA A 190 30.58 5.65 6.24
C ALA A 190 30.42 4.16 6.61
N SER A 191 29.42 3.49 6.02
CA SER A 191 29.10 2.08 6.31
C SER A 191 30.10 1.09 5.68
N THR A 192 30.83 1.47 4.62
CA THR A 192 31.80 0.60 3.93
C THR A 192 33.24 0.71 4.42
N LYS A 193 33.57 1.68 5.28
CA LYS A 193 34.94 1.90 5.77
C LYS A 193 35.50 0.78 6.63
N ASP A 194 34.66 -0.07 7.22
CA ASP A 194 35.08 -1.18 8.08
C ASP A 194 35.39 -2.48 7.30
N THR A 195 35.07 -2.55 6.02
CA THR A 195 35.41 -3.70 5.17
C THR A 195 36.70 -3.45 4.38
N PRO A 196 37.74 -4.30 4.52
CA PRO A 196 38.95 -4.18 3.71
C PRO A 196 38.62 -4.52 2.26
N VAL A 197 38.36 -3.48 1.46
CA VAL A 197 38.18 -3.62 0.01
C VAL A 197 39.44 -4.25 -0.56
N SER A 198 39.33 -5.49 -1.05
CA SER A 198 40.40 -6.12 -1.81
C SER A 198 40.78 -5.17 -2.95
N ALA A 199 42.01 -4.66 -2.94
CA ALA A 199 42.46 -3.70 -3.92
C ALA A 199 42.23 -4.26 -5.34
N LYS A 200 41.27 -3.69 -6.08
CA LYS A 200 41.00 -4.06 -7.47
C LYS A 200 42.33 -4.00 -8.22
N ARG A 201 42.74 -5.12 -8.84
CA ARG A 201 44.01 -5.26 -9.57
C ARG A 201 44.17 -4.06 -10.52
N ARG A 202 45.12 -3.17 -10.25
CA ARG A 202 45.43 -2.04 -11.15
C ARG A 202 45.80 -2.61 -12.52
N ARG A 203 45.00 -2.29 -13.54
CA ARG A 203 45.27 -2.70 -14.92
C ARG A 203 46.53 -1.97 -15.39
N GLN A 204 47.60 -2.70 -15.65
CA GLN A 204 48.77 -2.13 -16.32
C GLN A 204 48.43 -1.96 -17.80
N VAL A 205 48.37 -0.72 -18.26
CA VAL A 205 48.28 -0.41 -19.69
C VAL A 205 49.58 -0.89 -20.35
N ASN A 206 49.46 -1.53 -21.51
CA ASN A 206 50.61 -2.02 -22.26
C ASN A 206 51.49 -0.84 -22.68
N LYS A 207 52.76 -0.82 -22.24
CA LYS A 207 53.71 0.27 -22.50
C LYS A 207 53.98 0.50 -24.00
N ASN A 208 53.67 -0.47 -24.85
CA ASN A 208 53.90 -0.39 -26.28
C ASN A 208 52.80 0.39 -27.05
N LEU A 209 51.73 0.80 -26.38
CA LEU A 209 50.59 1.51 -26.98
C LEU A 209 50.51 2.99 -26.56
N THR A 210 51.57 3.54 -25.97
CA THR A 210 51.58 4.92 -25.45
C THR A 210 51.51 6.00 -26.54
N GLU A 211 51.86 5.65 -27.79
CA GLU A 211 51.88 6.58 -28.93
C GLU A 211 50.65 6.47 -29.83
N TYR A 212 49.71 5.58 -29.52
CA TYR A 212 48.49 5.37 -30.30
C TYR A 212 47.28 5.97 -29.57
N VAL A 213 46.34 6.54 -30.33
CA VAL A 213 45.01 6.86 -29.82
C VAL A 213 44.25 5.55 -29.66
N VAL A 214 44.21 5.03 -28.44
CA VAL A 214 43.40 3.87 -28.10
C VAL A 214 42.02 4.36 -27.67
N GLU A 215 41.02 4.20 -28.54
CA GLU A 215 39.62 4.34 -28.14
C GLU A 215 39.21 3.11 -27.32
N GLU A 216 39.50 3.13 -26.02
CA GLU A 216 38.89 2.18 -25.08
C GLU A 216 37.51 2.70 -24.66
N THR A 217 36.50 1.83 -24.66
CA THR A 217 35.29 2.08 -23.86
C THR A 217 35.73 2.23 -22.42
N THR A 218 35.62 3.43 -21.86
CA THR A 218 36.09 3.80 -20.53
C THR A 218 35.41 2.96 -19.45
N GLY A 219 35.95 1.78 -19.15
CA GLY A 219 35.54 0.95 -18.01
C GLY A 219 36.12 1.46 -16.68
N ALA A 220 36.19 2.78 -16.49
CA ALA A 220 36.72 3.41 -15.29
C ALA A 220 35.55 3.82 -14.36
N ASN A 221 35.63 3.41 -13.09
CA ASN A 221 34.65 3.52 -11.99
C ASN A 221 34.15 4.95 -11.62
N ILE A 222 34.25 5.95 -12.50
CA ILE A 222 33.46 7.19 -12.41
C ILE A 222 31.98 6.88 -12.70
N ILE A 223 31.74 5.79 -13.44
CA ILE A 223 30.44 5.30 -13.87
C ILE A 223 29.56 4.91 -12.68
N ASP A 224 30.08 4.37 -11.57
CA ASP A 224 29.23 3.89 -10.47
C ASP A 224 28.43 5.02 -9.81
N LYS A 225 29.03 6.17 -9.49
CA LYS A 225 28.28 7.31 -8.92
C LYS A 225 27.33 7.95 -9.93
N VAL A 226 27.71 7.99 -11.21
CA VAL A 226 26.84 8.53 -12.27
C VAL A 226 25.62 7.62 -12.50
N GLU A 227 25.82 6.30 -12.48
CA GLU A 227 24.76 5.31 -12.60
C GLU A 227 23.87 5.28 -11.36
N LEU A 228 24.43 5.37 -10.15
CA LEU A 228 23.64 5.50 -8.92
C LEU A 228 22.83 6.79 -8.91
N ARG A 229 23.39 7.90 -9.41
CA ARG A 229 22.68 9.17 -9.59
C ARG A 229 21.54 9.03 -10.59
N ARG A 230 21.80 8.41 -11.75
CA ARG A 230 20.78 8.12 -12.76
C ARG A 230 19.64 7.28 -12.18
N LEU A 231 19.98 6.20 -11.47
CA LEU A 231 19.03 5.31 -10.83
C LEU A 231 18.19 6.04 -9.78
N TYR A 232 18.84 6.88 -8.96
CA TYR A 232 18.18 7.66 -7.91
C TYR A 232 17.09 8.57 -8.48
N PHE A 233 17.45 9.42 -9.45
CA PHE A 233 16.50 10.35 -10.06
C PHE A 233 15.46 9.62 -10.89
N SER A 234 15.86 8.61 -11.66
CA SER A 234 14.93 7.81 -12.46
C SER A 234 13.87 7.14 -11.58
N ALA A 235 14.27 6.49 -10.48
CA ALA A 235 13.32 5.84 -9.59
C ALA A 235 12.37 6.84 -8.91
N LEU A 236 12.85 8.00 -8.47
CA LEU A 236 12.00 9.06 -7.91
C LEU A 236 11.01 9.59 -8.96
N ASP A 237 11.47 9.83 -10.19
CA ASP A 237 10.64 10.33 -11.28
C ASP A 237 9.56 9.32 -11.68
N HIS A 238 9.87 8.02 -11.70
CA HIS A 238 8.88 6.95 -11.92
C HIS A 238 7.83 6.90 -10.80
N ILE A 239 8.24 7.04 -9.53
CA ILE A 239 7.29 7.08 -8.40
C ILE A 239 6.37 8.30 -8.51
N LEU A 240 6.94 9.48 -8.72
CA LEU A 240 6.17 10.72 -8.85
C LEU A 240 5.22 10.67 -10.05
N GLY A 241 5.68 10.17 -11.19
CA GLY A 241 4.88 10.00 -12.40
C GLY A 241 3.72 9.00 -12.22
N GLU A 242 3.97 7.85 -11.58
CA GLU A 242 2.91 6.88 -11.30
C GLU A 242 1.89 7.42 -10.28
N ILE A 243 2.32 8.19 -9.27
CA ILE A 243 1.40 8.87 -8.35
C ILE A 243 0.55 9.88 -9.13
N GLU A 244 1.17 10.72 -9.95
CA GLU A 244 0.46 11.73 -10.72
C GLU A 244 -0.58 11.11 -11.65
N VAL A 245 -0.20 10.12 -12.47
CA VAL A 245 -1.13 9.44 -13.38
C VAL A 245 -2.30 8.77 -12.65
N ARG A 246 -2.06 8.16 -11.48
CA ARG A 246 -3.09 7.37 -10.78
C ARG A 246 -4.02 8.20 -9.91
N PHE A 247 -3.55 9.35 -9.43
CA PHE A 247 -4.29 10.21 -8.51
C PHE A 247 -4.80 11.53 -9.13
N SER A 248 -4.43 11.89 -10.38
CA SER A 248 -4.85 13.14 -11.03
C SER A 248 -6.17 13.09 -11.82
N GLU A 249 -6.44 12.04 -12.61
CA GLU A 249 -7.41 12.18 -13.72
C GLU A 249 -8.80 11.55 -13.52
N ARG A 250 -8.93 10.36 -12.90
CA ARG A 250 -10.20 9.61 -13.06
C ARG A 250 -11.38 10.10 -12.25
N ASN A 251 -11.16 10.85 -11.17
CA ASN A 251 -12.23 11.26 -10.25
C ASN A 251 -12.29 12.76 -10.00
N SER A 252 -11.63 13.62 -10.78
CA SER A 252 -11.55 15.07 -10.50
C SER A 252 -12.91 15.72 -10.26
N LYS A 253 -13.95 15.35 -11.03
CA LYS A 253 -15.33 15.83 -10.85
C LYS A 253 -15.96 15.38 -9.53
N PHE A 254 -15.83 14.10 -9.17
CA PHE A 254 -16.38 13.57 -7.92
C PHE A 254 -15.54 13.98 -6.72
N ALA A 255 -14.22 14.12 -6.86
CA ALA A 255 -13.33 14.64 -5.84
C ALA A 255 -13.66 16.10 -5.54
N ALA A 256 -13.87 16.94 -6.56
CA ALA A 256 -14.34 18.32 -6.38
C ALA A 256 -15.73 18.38 -5.72
N ALA A 257 -16.65 17.49 -6.12
CA ALA A 257 -17.97 17.40 -5.52
C ALA A 257 -17.93 16.94 -4.05
N LEU A 258 -17.08 15.97 -3.72
CA LEU A 258 -16.84 15.53 -2.34
C LEU A 258 -16.19 16.65 -1.54
N ALA A 259 -15.25 17.39 -2.13
CA ALA A 259 -14.58 18.52 -1.51
C ALA A 259 -15.56 19.64 -1.17
N ALA A 260 -16.56 19.88 -2.03
CA ALA A 260 -17.66 20.82 -1.75
C ALA A 260 -18.65 20.30 -0.67
N LEU A 261 -18.56 19.03 -0.26
CA LEU A 261 -19.37 18.42 0.82
C LEU A 261 -18.55 18.22 2.11
N ASP A 262 -17.28 18.63 2.11
CA ASP A 262 -16.42 18.67 3.28
C ASP A 262 -16.63 20.01 4.01
N PRO A 263 -17.06 20.02 5.29
CA PRO A 263 -17.29 21.25 6.04
C PRO A 263 -16.06 22.16 6.12
N GLU A 264 -14.84 21.61 6.06
CA GLU A 264 -13.58 22.36 6.15
C GLU A 264 -13.19 23.08 4.84
N ASN A 265 -13.91 22.86 3.74
CA ASN A 265 -13.57 23.46 2.46
C ASN A 265 -14.22 24.83 2.25
N GLU A 266 -13.51 25.76 1.60
CA GLU A 266 -14.03 27.08 1.24
C GLU A 266 -15.25 26.99 0.29
N THR A 267 -15.27 25.96 -0.55
CA THR A 267 -16.34 25.69 -1.52
C THR A 267 -17.53 24.91 -0.93
N PHE A 268 -17.63 24.82 0.39
CA PHE A 268 -18.68 24.06 1.06
C PHE A 268 -20.09 24.46 0.60
N LEU A 269 -20.88 23.45 0.22
CA LEU A 269 -22.24 23.52 -0.31
C LEU A 269 -22.42 24.35 -1.60
N ASP A 270 -21.39 24.41 -2.44
CA ASP A 270 -21.54 24.98 -3.79
C ASP A 270 -22.39 24.08 -4.70
N VAL A 271 -23.48 24.63 -5.22
CA VAL A 271 -24.49 23.91 -6.02
C VAL A 271 -23.89 23.34 -7.31
N LYS A 272 -22.99 24.10 -7.96
CA LYS A 272 -22.36 23.67 -9.22
C LYS A 272 -21.45 22.47 -9.00
N SER A 273 -20.71 22.49 -7.90
CA SER A 273 -19.77 21.45 -7.53
C SER A 273 -20.45 20.18 -7.04
N ILE A 274 -21.61 20.26 -6.38
CA ILE A 274 -22.35 19.10 -5.84
C ILE A 274 -23.16 18.35 -6.91
N LYS A 275 -23.57 19.05 -7.98
CA LYS A 275 -24.40 18.51 -9.06
C LYS A 275 -23.98 17.12 -9.57
N PRO A 276 -22.69 16.85 -9.85
CA PRO A 276 -22.26 15.54 -10.33
C PRO A 276 -22.59 14.36 -9.40
N ILE A 277 -22.59 14.57 -8.07
CA ILE A 277 -22.95 13.51 -7.11
C ILE A 277 -24.46 13.31 -7.05
N MET A 278 -25.23 14.39 -7.15
CA MET A 278 -26.69 14.34 -7.09
C MET A 278 -27.29 13.73 -8.36
N ASP A 279 -26.68 13.99 -9.52
CA ASP A 279 -27.06 13.39 -10.81
C ASP A 279 -26.96 11.85 -10.79
N LEU A 280 -26.08 11.25 -9.96
CA LEU A 280 -25.99 9.79 -9.82
C LEU A 280 -27.27 9.14 -9.28
N THR A 281 -28.03 9.88 -8.48
CA THR A 281 -29.27 9.40 -7.85
C THR A 281 -30.53 9.99 -8.47
N ASN A 282 -30.39 10.92 -9.41
CA ASN A 282 -31.46 11.77 -9.93
C ASN A 282 -32.16 12.58 -8.82
N SER A 283 -31.42 12.96 -7.77
CA SER A 283 -31.97 13.77 -6.68
C SER A 283 -32.00 15.25 -7.06
N THR A 284 -33.09 15.93 -6.73
CA THR A 284 -33.25 17.38 -6.95
C THR A 284 -32.42 18.16 -5.93
N ILE A 285 -31.69 19.17 -6.40
CA ILE A 285 -30.97 20.11 -5.53
C ILE A 285 -31.87 21.31 -5.26
N VAL A 286 -32.05 21.64 -3.99
CA VAL A 286 -32.76 22.83 -3.55
C VAL A 286 -31.73 23.84 -3.04
N GLU A 287 -31.48 24.90 -3.81
CA GLU A 287 -30.41 25.86 -3.50
C GLU A 287 -30.63 26.58 -2.17
N THR A 288 -31.88 26.83 -1.79
CA THR A 288 -32.23 27.48 -0.52
C THR A 288 -31.86 26.62 0.69
N GLU A 289 -31.99 25.29 0.59
CA GLU A 289 -31.57 24.37 1.65
C GLU A 289 -30.04 24.41 1.83
N CYS A 290 -29.27 24.47 0.73
CA CYS A 290 -27.81 24.61 0.80
C CYS A 290 -27.37 25.90 1.50
N ILE A 291 -28.05 27.02 1.25
CA ILE A 291 -27.75 28.31 1.90
C ILE A 291 -27.99 28.24 3.41
N VAL A 292 -29.15 27.72 3.82
CA VAL A 292 -29.52 27.57 5.24
C VAL A 292 -28.57 26.62 5.95
N ALA A 293 -28.27 25.47 5.34
CA ALA A 293 -27.33 24.50 5.89
C ALA A 293 -25.93 25.09 6.06
N LYS A 294 -25.44 25.86 5.07
CA LYS A 294 -24.13 26.52 5.15
C LYS A 294 -24.03 27.46 6.35
N GLN A 295 -25.07 28.27 6.59
CA GLN A 295 -25.12 29.19 7.73
C GLN A 295 -25.28 28.47 9.08
N TYR A 296 -26.03 27.37 9.12
CA TYR A 296 -26.17 26.57 10.34
C TYR A 296 -24.83 25.94 10.76
N ILE A 297 -24.12 25.36 9.78
CA ILE A 297 -22.85 24.65 10.02
C ILE A 297 -21.71 25.63 10.36
N SER A 298 -21.69 26.82 9.77
CA SER A 298 -20.72 27.85 10.14
C SER A 298 -20.87 28.28 11.60
N ARG A 299 -22.10 28.41 12.11
CA ARG A 299 -22.35 28.73 13.52
C ARG A 299 -21.88 27.64 14.48
N ILE A 300 -22.11 26.37 14.13
CA ILE A 300 -21.61 25.24 14.93
C ILE A 300 -20.07 25.26 15.00
N LYS A 301 -19.40 25.56 13.87
CA LYS A 301 -17.94 25.67 13.83
C LYS A 301 -17.39 26.77 14.72
N GLU A 302 -18.06 27.91 14.78
CA GLU A 302 -17.70 29.01 15.67
C GLU A 302 -17.85 28.60 17.15
N GLU A 303 -18.90 27.84 17.48
CA GLU A 303 -19.16 27.35 18.83
C GLU A 303 -18.18 26.23 19.27
N GLU A 304 -17.79 25.34 18.36
CA GLU A 304 -16.96 24.15 18.64
C GLU A 304 -15.50 24.27 18.15
N SER A 305 -14.91 25.46 18.27
CA SER A 305 -13.57 25.88 17.77
C SER A 305 -12.37 24.93 18.00
N GLN A 306 -12.51 23.83 18.76
CA GLN A 306 -11.42 22.91 19.12
C GLN A 306 -11.44 21.57 18.37
N GLN A 307 -12.50 21.20 17.63
CA GLN A 307 -12.58 19.89 16.97
C GLN A 307 -12.92 20.00 15.48
N MET A 308 -12.19 19.24 14.66
CA MET A 308 -12.40 19.19 13.22
C MET A 308 -13.78 18.62 12.90
N MET A 309 -14.56 19.33 12.08
CA MET A 309 -15.90 18.89 11.70
C MET A 309 -15.85 18.05 10.44
N THR A 310 -16.17 16.76 10.56
CA THR A 310 -16.24 15.83 9.43
C THR A 310 -17.68 15.61 8.97
N THR A 311 -17.87 15.26 7.69
CA THR A 311 -19.19 14.94 7.10
C THR A 311 -19.90 13.82 7.88
N ARG A 312 -19.16 12.84 8.41
CA ARG A 312 -19.72 11.76 9.23
C ARG A 312 -20.25 12.26 10.56
N ARG A 313 -19.48 13.11 11.25
CA ARG A 313 -19.88 13.69 12.54
C ARG A 313 -21.13 14.56 12.39
N LEU A 314 -21.18 15.34 11.31
CA LEU A 314 -22.36 16.13 10.95
C LEU A 314 -23.61 15.26 10.78
N LEU A 315 -23.49 14.12 10.12
CA LEU A 315 -24.59 13.17 9.94
C LEU A 315 -25.00 12.45 11.23
N SER A 316 -24.08 12.22 12.18
CA SER A 316 -24.40 11.56 13.46
C SER A 316 -25.00 12.51 14.49
N GLU A 317 -24.50 13.74 14.59
CA GLU A 317 -24.88 14.68 15.66
C GLU A 317 -26.05 15.58 15.23
N HIS A 318 -26.12 15.97 13.96
CA HIS A 318 -27.11 16.94 13.46
C HIS A 318 -28.17 16.33 12.53
N HIS A 319 -28.34 15.00 12.55
CA HIS A 319 -29.27 14.29 11.67
C HIS A 319 -30.68 14.89 11.63
N LYS A 320 -31.26 15.13 12.82
CA LYS A 320 -32.65 15.62 12.97
C LYS A 320 -32.85 17.00 12.36
N VAL A 321 -31.84 17.86 12.43
CA VAL A 321 -31.91 19.21 11.83
C VAL A 321 -31.78 19.12 10.32
N LEU A 322 -30.93 18.21 9.83
CA LEU A 322 -30.76 17.96 8.40
C LEU A 322 -31.98 17.27 7.77
N GLU A 323 -32.88 16.63 8.53
CA GLU A 323 -34.16 16.11 8.00
C GLU A 323 -35.06 17.21 7.44
N ALA A 324 -34.95 18.45 7.95
CA ALA A 324 -35.64 19.61 7.40
C ALA A 324 -35.02 20.11 6.07
N MET A 325 -33.85 19.59 5.69
CA MET A 325 -33.08 19.94 4.49
C MET A 325 -32.75 18.66 3.69
N PRO A 326 -33.77 17.99 3.11
CA PRO A 326 -33.63 16.66 2.52
C PRO A 326 -32.64 16.59 1.36
N SER A 327 -32.46 17.65 0.57
CA SER A 327 -31.49 17.66 -0.53
C SER A 327 -30.04 17.65 -0.01
N VAL A 328 -29.76 18.45 1.03
CA VAL A 328 -28.45 18.50 1.69
C VAL A 328 -28.15 17.19 2.41
N LEU A 329 -29.14 16.65 3.15
CA LEU A 329 -29.00 15.37 3.82
C LEU A 329 -28.70 14.23 2.82
N SER A 330 -29.34 14.25 1.66
CA SER A 330 -29.09 13.27 0.59
C SER A 330 -27.67 13.40 0.03
N ALA A 331 -27.22 14.63 -0.26
CA ALA A 331 -25.86 14.88 -0.76
C ALA A 331 -24.79 14.40 0.23
N LEU A 332 -24.94 14.72 1.52
CA LEU A 332 -24.01 14.31 2.58
C LEU A 332 -23.99 12.79 2.76
N LYS A 333 -25.17 12.14 2.74
CA LYS A 333 -25.27 10.67 2.76
C LYS A 333 -24.52 10.06 1.58
N LEU A 334 -24.71 10.61 0.38
CA LEU A 334 -24.00 10.15 -0.81
C LEU A 334 -22.49 10.33 -0.69
N ALA A 335 -22.02 11.46 -0.17
CA ALA A 335 -20.58 11.68 0.03
C ALA A 335 -19.93 10.58 0.89
N VAL A 336 -20.58 10.18 1.98
CA VAL A 336 -20.07 9.14 2.89
C VAL A 336 -20.13 7.73 2.27
N THR A 337 -20.90 7.52 1.19
CA THR A 337 -20.85 6.24 0.46
C THR A 337 -19.59 6.06 -0.40
N PHE A 338 -18.83 7.13 -0.67
CA PHE A 338 -17.55 7.05 -1.37
C PHE A 338 -16.44 6.66 -0.39
N GLY A 339 -16.07 5.37 -0.38
CA GLY A 339 -14.96 4.87 0.44
C GLY A 339 -13.58 5.06 -0.21
N ALA A 340 -12.57 5.36 0.60
CA ALA A 340 -11.16 5.39 0.18
C ALA A 340 -10.55 3.98 0.03
N SER A 341 -11.04 3.03 0.82
CA SER A 341 -10.45 1.70 1.01
C SER A 341 -11.45 0.58 0.73
N THR A 342 -10.93 -0.53 0.21
CA THR A 342 -11.64 -1.81 0.16
C THR A 342 -11.09 -2.80 1.19
N ALA A 343 -10.35 -2.35 2.22
CA ALA A 343 -9.74 -3.23 3.22
C ALA A 343 -10.77 -4.19 3.86
N MET A 344 -11.98 -3.71 4.14
CA MET A 344 -13.09 -4.54 4.61
C MET A 344 -13.56 -5.57 3.56
N CYS A 345 -13.57 -5.22 2.29
CA CYS A 345 -13.89 -6.13 1.20
C CYS A 345 -12.81 -7.20 1.02
N GLU A 346 -11.52 -6.89 1.21
CA GLU A 346 -10.42 -7.88 1.16
C GLU A 346 -10.49 -8.88 2.31
N ASN A 347 -10.77 -8.40 3.53
CA ASN A 347 -11.04 -9.27 4.68
C ASN A 347 -12.20 -10.23 4.38
N SER A 348 -13.24 -9.72 3.73
CA SER A 348 -14.39 -10.52 3.29
C SER A 348 -14.00 -11.62 2.30
N PHE A 349 -13.16 -11.33 1.30
CA PHE A 349 -12.64 -12.36 0.37
C PHE A 349 -11.78 -13.41 1.07
N SER A 350 -10.99 -13.01 2.06
CA SER A 350 -10.22 -13.94 2.91
C SER A 350 -11.14 -14.87 3.71
N VAL A 351 -12.24 -14.34 4.26
CA VAL A 351 -13.28 -15.15 4.93
C VAL A 351 -13.95 -16.11 3.95
N LEU A 352 -14.26 -15.66 2.74
CA LEU A 352 -14.88 -16.52 1.71
C LEU A 352 -13.99 -17.72 1.34
N LYS A 353 -12.66 -17.59 1.37
CA LYS A 353 -11.75 -18.73 1.19
C LYS A 353 -11.95 -19.81 2.27
N ASN A 354 -12.24 -19.41 3.51
CA ASN A 354 -12.53 -20.35 4.61
C ASN A 354 -13.96 -20.90 4.55
N VAL A 355 -14.90 -20.16 3.97
CA VAL A 355 -16.29 -20.63 3.78
C VAL A 355 -16.37 -21.61 2.61
N PHE A 356 -15.69 -21.34 1.49
CA PHE A 356 -15.70 -22.12 0.26
C PHE A 356 -14.53 -23.10 0.16
N THR A 357 -14.44 -24.00 1.14
CA THR A 357 -13.51 -25.13 1.04
C THR A 357 -13.94 -26.12 -0.04
N ASP A 358 -13.00 -26.95 -0.51
CA ASP A 358 -13.26 -27.91 -1.59
C ASP A 358 -14.42 -28.87 -1.25
N ASN A 359 -14.50 -29.31 0.01
CA ASN A 359 -15.57 -30.16 0.53
C ASN A 359 -16.95 -29.48 0.56
N ARG A 360 -17.01 -28.15 0.46
CA ARG A 360 -18.25 -27.36 0.50
C ARG A 360 -18.69 -26.85 -0.88
N ARG A 361 -17.94 -27.18 -1.95
CA ARG A 361 -18.25 -26.74 -3.32
C ARG A 361 -19.58 -27.32 -3.83
N ALA A 362 -19.93 -28.54 -3.42
CA ALA A 362 -21.17 -29.23 -3.81
C ALA A 362 -22.41 -28.86 -2.96
N MET A 363 -22.30 -27.89 -2.04
CA MET A 363 -23.43 -27.51 -1.19
C MET A 363 -24.48 -26.68 -1.92
N ASN A 364 -25.76 -26.89 -1.58
CA ASN A 364 -26.87 -26.09 -2.09
C ASN A 364 -26.70 -24.60 -1.78
N HIS A 365 -27.12 -23.76 -2.73
CA HIS A 365 -26.99 -22.30 -2.67
C HIS A 365 -27.52 -21.69 -1.36
N THR A 366 -28.67 -22.15 -0.88
CA THR A 366 -29.31 -21.64 0.35
C THR A 366 -28.45 -21.86 1.58
N ARG A 367 -27.89 -23.06 1.74
CA ARG A 367 -27.02 -23.39 2.88
C ARG A 367 -25.68 -22.66 2.79
N LYS A 368 -25.19 -22.47 1.57
CA LYS A 368 -23.98 -21.69 1.28
C LYS A 368 -24.16 -20.21 1.65
N SER A 369 -25.30 -19.61 1.30
CA SER A 369 -25.67 -18.24 1.70
C SER A 369 -25.72 -18.07 3.22
N GLN A 370 -26.36 -19.00 3.93
CA GLN A 370 -26.42 -18.98 5.41
C GLN A 370 -25.04 -19.10 6.07
N LEU A 371 -24.15 -19.95 5.52
CA LEU A 371 -22.77 -20.05 6.03
C LEU A 371 -21.98 -18.75 5.82
N VAL A 372 -22.18 -18.09 4.68
CA VAL A 372 -21.58 -16.77 4.42
C VAL A 372 -22.09 -15.78 5.47
N GLN A 373 -23.40 -15.70 5.71
CA GLN A 373 -23.97 -14.81 6.73
C GLN A 373 -23.38 -15.05 8.13
N LEU A 374 -23.26 -16.31 8.56
CA LEU A 374 -22.63 -16.65 9.85
C LEU A 374 -21.15 -16.25 9.93
N ALA A 375 -20.43 -16.38 8.81
CA ALA A 375 -19.01 -16.05 8.76
C ALA A 375 -18.76 -14.52 8.79
N PHE A 376 -19.63 -13.75 8.13
CA PHE A 376 -19.60 -12.29 8.15
C PHE A 376 -20.03 -11.72 9.50
N GLU A 377 -21.12 -12.23 10.06
CA GLU A 377 -21.65 -11.83 11.37
C GLU A 377 -20.91 -12.54 12.51
N ARG A 378 -19.57 -12.43 12.52
CA ARG A 378 -18.72 -13.15 13.47
C ARG A 378 -19.05 -12.80 14.91
N ASP A 379 -19.37 -11.54 15.19
CA ASP A 379 -19.64 -11.07 16.54
C ASP A 379 -20.98 -11.59 17.04
N LEU A 380 -22.01 -11.58 16.20
CA LEU A 380 -23.28 -12.23 16.50
C LEU A 380 -23.12 -13.76 16.64
N THR A 381 -22.28 -14.38 15.81
CA THR A 381 -22.01 -15.83 15.88
C THR A 381 -21.22 -16.21 17.14
N LYS A 382 -20.32 -15.34 17.62
CA LYS A 382 -19.67 -15.50 18.92
C LYS A 382 -20.69 -15.39 20.06
N LYS A 383 -21.61 -14.42 19.99
CA LYS A 383 -22.73 -14.32 20.94
C LYS A 383 -23.63 -15.54 20.90
N MET A 384 -23.92 -16.08 19.72
CA MET A 384 -24.66 -17.36 19.56
C MET A 384 -23.96 -18.53 20.27
N ARG A 385 -22.62 -18.56 20.29
CA ARG A 385 -21.85 -19.61 20.96
C ARG A 385 -21.81 -19.44 22.47
N ASN A 386 -21.68 -18.21 22.95
CA ASN A 386 -21.37 -17.92 24.35
C ASN A 386 -22.61 -17.50 25.15
N GLU A 387 -23.38 -16.55 24.64
CA GLU A 387 -24.48 -15.89 25.34
C GLU A 387 -25.85 -16.49 24.98
N TRP A 388 -26.10 -16.74 23.70
CA TRP A 388 -27.42 -17.19 23.22
C TRP A 388 -27.51 -18.70 23.00
N LYS A 389 -26.49 -19.46 23.39
CA LYS A 389 -26.40 -20.90 23.13
C LYS A 389 -27.66 -21.64 23.58
N ASP A 390 -28.08 -21.42 24.83
CA ASP A 390 -29.24 -22.12 25.40
C ASP A 390 -30.55 -21.66 24.80
N LEU A 391 -30.66 -20.37 24.45
CA LEU A 391 -31.83 -19.81 23.76
C LEU A 391 -31.99 -20.42 22.36
N VAL A 392 -30.88 -20.52 21.62
CA VAL A 392 -30.84 -21.11 20.28
C VAL A 392 -31.17 -22.58 20.33
N LEU A 393 -30.60 -23.34 21.28
CA LEU A 393 -30.89 -24.76 21.46
C LEU A 393 -32.36 -25.00 21.84
N ARG A 394 -32.93 -24.19 22.73
CA ARG A 394 -34.35 -24.27 23.10
C ARG A 394 -35.26 -23.97 21.91
N LYS A 395 -34.96 -22.92 21.14
CA LYS A 395 -35.73 -22.56 19.93
C LYS A 395 -35.57 -23.59 18.82
N PHE A 396 -34.41 -24.23 18.72
CA PHE A 396 -34.18 -25.34 17.80
C PHE A 396 -34.99 -26.58 18.23
N ASN A 397 -35.00 -26.90 19.53
CA ASN A 397 -35.74 -28.03 20.09
C ASN A 397 -37.26 -27.84 20.04
N SER A 398 -37.75 -26.60 20.10
CA SER A 398 -39.18 -26.29 19.96
C SER A 398 -39.67 -26.38 18.51
N SER A 399 -38.77 -26.52 17.53
CA SER A 399 -39.16 -26.69 16.13
C SER A 399 -39.44 -28.16 15.82
N THR A 400 -40.66 -28.48 15.41
CA THR A 400 -41.06 -29.84 15.03
C THR A 400 -40.33 -30.27 13.76
N ARG A 401 -39.29 -31.09 13.88
CA ARG A 401 -38.65 -31.73 12.73
C ARG A 401 -38.59 -33.24 12.88
N ARG A 402 -39.21 -33.89 11.91
CA ARG A 402 -38.99 -35.29 11.53
C ARG A 402 -37.62 -35.39 10.85
N LEU A 403 -36.56 -35.67 11.60
CA LEU A 403 -35.41 -36.36 11.06
C LEU A 403 -35.67 -37.85 11.30
N GLN A 404 -36.34 -38.50 10.36
CA GLN A 404 -36.29 -39.96 10.27
C GLN A 404 -34.90 -40.30 9.76
N LEU A 405 -34.03 -40.69 10.68
CA LEU A 405 -32.83 -41.45 10.36
C LEU A 405 -33.34 -42.80 9.83
N PHE A 406 -33.23 -43.00 8.52
CA PHE A 406 -33.31 -44.34 7.92
C PHE A 406 -31.95 -45.00 7.99
#